data_AF-A0A2E9CB60-F1
#
_entry.id   AF-A0A2E9CB60-F1
#
_cell.length_a   1.000
_cell.length_b   1.000
_cell.length_c   1.000
_cell.angle_alpha   90.00
_cell.angle_beta   90.00
_cell.angle_gamma   90.00
#
_symmetry.space_group_name_H-M   'P 1'
#
loop_
_entity.id
_entity.type
_entity.pdbx_description
1 polymer ?
#
loop_
_entity_poly.entity_id
_entity_poly.type
_entity_poly.pdbx_seq_one_letter_code
_entity_poly.pdbx_strand_id
1 'polypeptide(L)'
;ANSTNAQTVADKFDVKFFDAPVVDPNRYYEVASQTGEAEPADSRKLWAVAGVNKVWDDQFERRPYCSAESLQDSSKYSNCALPVLFHRPTAIQVLDNEDTSRNVKVLAHASGSAFIARENMDANDPDNPILGGNNTGLIIRMDYPGIEAIDQVKGVREGNVEVTGSIVFISDHSVLANHLWDYADAEVTGKQQCESGFYGERPCWDSLLSSTDGSGTDWNGNEDYFTTLIRDMMEHENEDISTVITSKNSNFYIVFDESRHVTSAMSSPFTEAMGAIVMLTSDTLLKWLIVLNLMALLSIAIMVVPEKENWRHVFDLTRFRERPNKVDPNQYLQRVRESMMAKVRQFNDLTRDEMARKTPGEIQSMVKDPRLIELLYSQQRSYSNEELRQLLQQIRRWGK
;
A
#
# COMPACT_ATOMS: atom_id res chain seq x y z
N ALA A 1 -4.51 13.61 3.01
CA ALA A 1 -3.07 13.82 2.81
C ALA A 1 -2.69 15.16 3.43
N ASN A 2 -1.47 15.31 3.95
CA ASN A 2 -0.95 16.61 4.35
C ASN A 2 0.12 16.99 3.32
N SER A 3 -0.08 18.07 2.56
CA SER A 3 0.83 18.40 1.46
C SER A 3 2.04 19.21 1.92
N THR A 4 2.17 19.60 3.20
CA THR A 4 3.28 20.48 3.65
C THR A 4 4.68 19.93 3.29
N ASN A 5 4.92 18.64 3.50
CA ASN A 5 6.21 18.03 3.17
C ASN A 5 6.41 17.90 1.66
N ALA A 6 5.38 17.40 0.95
CA ALA A 6 5.41 17.27 -0.50
C ALA A 6 5.54 18.63 -1.21
N GLN A 7 4.95 19.69 -0.65
CA GLN A 7 5.04 21.05 -1.16
C GLN A 7 6.47 21.58 -1.11
N THR A 8 7.26 21.19 -0.11
CA THR A 8 8.68 21.58 -0.03
C THR A 8 9.50 21.04 -1.20
N VAL A 9 9.16 19.84 -1.70
CA VAL A 9 9.77 19.28 -2.91
C VAL A 9 9.18 19.93 -4.15
N ALA A 10 7.86 20.08 -4.20
CA ALA A 10 7.12 20.67 -5.33
C ALA A 10 7.55 22.12 -5.61
N ASP A 11 7.83 22.91 -4.56
CA ASP A 11 8.31 24.29 -4.67
C ASP A 11 9.64 24.38 -5.44
N LYS A 12 10.49 23.34 -5.39
CA LYS A 12 11.74 23.31 -6.18
C LYS A 12 11.52 23.16 -7.68
N PHE A 13 10.31 22.76 -8.07
CA PHE A 13 9.90 22.52 -9.45
C PHE A 13 8.78 23.47 -9.89
N ASP A 14 8.51 24.52 -9.11
CA ASP A 14 7.43 25.49 -9.32
C ASP A 14 6.04 24.84 -9.44
N VAL A 15 5.82 23.80 -8.65
CA VAL A 15 4.56 23.07 -8.58
C VAL A 15 3.86 23.39 -7.27
N LYS A 16 2.59 23.78 -7.35
CA LYS A 16 1.73 24.02 -6.19
C LYS A 16 0.69 22.93 -6.03
N PHE A 17 0.70 22.24 -4.90
CA PHE A 17 -0.37 21.37 -4.46
C PHE A 17 -1.47 22.19 -3.77
N PHE A 18 -2.70 21.72 -3.91
CA PHE A 18 -3.81 22.17 -3.09
C PHE A 18 -4.12 21.15 -2.01
N ASP A 19 -4.41 21.62 -0.79
CA ASP A 19 -4.69 20.76 0.36
C ASP A 19 -6.15 20.31 0.46
N ALA A 20 -7.01 20.84 -0.41
CA ALA A 20 -8.43 20.52 -0.45
C ALA A 20 -8.77 19.62 -1.65
N PRO A 21 -9.79 18.75 -1.51
CA PRO A 21 -10.20 17.83 -2.56
C PRO A 21 -10.78 18.58 -3.77
N VAL A 22 -10.60 17.99 -4.95
CA VAL A 22 -11.26 18.44 -6.17
C VAL A 22 -12.62 17.78 -6.27
N VAL A 23 -13.61 18.57 -6.64
CA VAL A 23 -14.97 18.14 -6.92
C VAL A 23 -15.28 18.49 -8.37
N ASP A 24 -15.84 17.55 -9.11
CA ASP A 24 -16.36 17.78 -10.46
C ASP A 24 -17.82 17.30 -10.52
N PRO A 25 -18.79 18.20 -10.73
CA PRO A 25 -20.19 17.82 -10.84
C PRO A 25 -20.52 17.06 -12.13
N ASN A 26 -19.63 17.09 -13.14
CA ASN A 26 -19.89 16.50 -14.45
C ASN A 26 -18.99 15.29 -14.76
N ARG A 27 -17.76 15.23 -14.25
CA ARG A 27 -16.79 14.16 -14.58
C ARG A 27 -16.40 13.31 -13.37
N TYR A 28 -17.36 12.49 -12.92
CA TYR A 28 -17.11 11.48 -11.88
C TYR A 28 -17.58 10.10 -12.32
N TYR A 29 -16.91 9.05 -11.84
CA TYR A 29 -17.20 7.67 -12.19
C TYR A 29 -18.19 7.04 -11.22
N GLU A 30 -18.98 6.10 -11.74
CA GLU A 30 -20.02 5.41 -10.99
C GLU A 30 -19.54 4.12 -10.35
N VAL A 31 -20.15 3.79 -9.22
CA VAL A 31 -19.89 2.55 -8.48
C VAL A 31 -21.22 1.89 -8.16
N ALA A 32 -21.32 0.60 -8.38
CA ALA A 32 -22.41 -0.23 -7.91
C ALA A 32 -22.02 -0.97 -6.64
N SER A 33 -22.99 -1.21 -5.77
CA SER A 33 -22.85 -2.05 -4.60
C SER A 33 -22.66 -3.52 -5.00
N GLN A 34 -22.31 -4.36 -4.02
CA GLN A 34 -22.24 -5.81 -4.22
C GLN A 34 -23.59 -6.45 -4.63
N THR A 35 -24.71 -5.75 -4.43
CA THR A 35 -26.05 -6.18 -4.86
C THR A 35 -26.41 -5.69 -6.26
N GLY A 36 -25.52 -4.95 -6.94
CA GLY A 36 -25.73 -4.40 -8.27
C GLY A 36 -26.54 -3.11 -8.30
N GLU A 37 -26.78 -2.48 -7.16
CA GLU A 37 -27.49 -1.20 -7.05
C GLU A 37 -26.50 -0.03 -7.14
N ALA A 38 -26.91 1.09 -7.74
CA ALA A 38 -26.07 2.29 -7.80
C ALA A 38 -25.73 2.80 -6.39
N GLU A 39 -24.44 3.03 -6.11
CA GLU A 39 -24.05 3.81 -4.93
C GLU A 39 -24.46 5.28 -5.09
N PRO A 40 -24.60 6.02 -3.98
CA PRO A 40 -24.77 7.47 -4.06
C PRO A 40 -23.65 8.12 -4.86
N ALA A 41 -24.03 9.01 -5.78
CA ALA A 41 -23.10 9.82 -6.56
C ALA A 41 -22.10 10.54 -5.66
N ASP A 42 -20.80 10.42 -6.00
CA ASP A 42 -19.71 11.11 -5.31
C ASP A 42 -18.89 11.87 -6.33
N SER A 43 -19.13 13.17 -6.42
CA SER A 43 -18.45 14.09 -7.33
C SER A 43 -16.96 14.31 -7.02
N ARG A 44 -16.38 13.58 -6.07
CA ARG A 44 -14.92 13.51 -5.82
C ARG A 44 -14.26 12.31 -6.49
N LYS A 45 -15.03 11.31 -6.93
CA LYS A 45 -14.55 10.12 -7.64
C LYS A 45 -14.33 10.47 -9.11
N LEU A 46 -13.28 11.22 -9.42
CA LEU A 46 -13.11 11.81 -10.75
C LEU A 46 -12.61 10.83 -11.80
N TRP A 47 -12.90 11.12 -13.06
CA TRP A 47 -12.20 10.52 -14.20
C TRP A 47 -11.58 11.63 -15.06
N ALA A 48 -10.46 11.34 -15.70
CA ALA A 48 -9.86 12.19 -16.71
C ALA A 48 -9.34 11.35 -17.87
N VAL A 49 -9.25 11.96 -19.04
CA VAL A 49 -8.57 11.36 -20.20
C VAL A 49 -7.16 11.93 -20.25
N ALA A 50 -6.17 11.05 -20.16
CA ALA A 50 -4.76 11.42 -20.01
C ALA A 50 -3.94 10.95 -21.22
N GLY A 51 -3.09 11.83 -21.73
CA GLY A 51 -2.07 11.46 -22.73
C GLY A 51 -0.82 10.89 -22.03
N VAL A 52 -0.08 10.01 -22.69
CA VAL A 52 1.18 9.48 -22.13
C VAL A 52 2.31 10.50 -22.27
N ASN A 53 2.43 11.08 -23.47
CA ASN A 53 3.48 12.05 -23.82
C ASN A 53 2.88 13.34 -24.38
N LYS A 54 1.84 13.23 -25.23
CA LYS A 54 1.14 14.37 -25.81
C LYS A 54 0.23 15.08 -24.80
N VAL A 55 0.39 16.40 -24.70
CA VAL A 55 -0.53 17.29 -24.00
C VAL A 55 -1.70 17.61 -24.92
N TRP A 56 -2.91 17.58 -24.36
CA TRP A 56 -4.13 17.88 -25.09
C TRP A 56 -4.72 19.18 -24.55
N ASP A 57 -4.45 20.28 -25.26
CA ASP A 57 -4.85 21.63 -24.84
C ASP A 57 -6.38 21.83 -24.81
N ASP A 58 -7.10 21.05 -25.62
CA ASP A 58 -8.56 21.09 -25.67
C ASP A 58 -9.22 20.05 -24.75
N GLN A 59 -10.34 20.45 -24.14
CA GLN A 59 -11.06 19.66 -23.14
C GLN A 59 -12.29 18.92 -23.66
N PHE A 60 -12.67 19.12 -24.92
CA PHE A 60 -13.95 18.67 -25.48
C PHE A 60 -13.83 17.81 -26.76
N GLU A 61 -12.69 17.88 -27.44
CA GLU A 61 -12.36 17.13 -28.63
C GLU A 61 -12.06 15.69 -28.28
N ARG A 62 -12.54 14.79 -29.14
CA ARG A 62 -12.28 13.37 -29.01
C ARG A 62 -10.82 13.07 -29.33
N ARG A 63 -10.22 12.22 -28.49
CA ARG A 63 -8.82 11.81 -28.58
C ARG A 63 -8.76 10.35 -29.02
N PRO A 64 -7.80 9.95 -29.87
CA PRO A 64 -7.59 8.54 -30.18
C PRO A 64 -7.35 7.73 -28.91
N TYR A 65 -8.08 6.63 -28.74
CA TYR A 65 -7.87 5.71 -27.62
C TYR A 65 -6.61 4.87 -27.83
N CYS A 66 -5.84 4.65 -26.77
CA CYS A 66 -4.70 3.74 -26.82
C CYS A 66 -5.16 2.28 -26.66
N SER A 67 -5.30 1.55 -27.76
CA SER A 67 -5.56 0.11 -27.71
C SER A 67 -4.36 -0.67 -27.17
N ALA A 68 -4.59 -1.90 -26.68
CA ALA A 68 -3.54 -2.75 -26.12
C ALA A 68 -2.34 -2.96 -27.06
N GLU A 69 -2.58 -3.02 -28.38
CA GLU A 69 -1.51 -3.08 -29.38
C GLU A 69 -0.71 -1.76 -29.47
N SER A 70 -1.40 -0.63 -29.34
CA SER A 70 -0.78 0.70 -29.36
C SER A 70 0.10 0.94 -28.14
N LEU A 71 -0.25 0.37 -26.98
CA LEU A 71 0.53 0.45 -25.75
C LEU A 71 1.90 -0.23 -25.84
N GLN A 72 2.16 -1.03 -26.89
CA GLN A 72 3.45 -1.68 -27.10
C GLN A 72 4.42 -0.87 -27.96
N ASP A 73 3.98 0.21 -28.61
CA ASP A 73 4.76 0.96 -29.61
C ASP A 73 4.78 2.46 -29.30
N SER A 74 5.96 3.03 -29.08
CA SER A 74 6.20 4.44 -28.72
C SER A 74 5.71 5.44 -29.75
N SER A 75 5.79 5.07 -31.02
CA SER A 75 5.25 5.90 -32.09
C SER A 75 3.72 6.00 -32.04
N LYS A 76 3.04 5.02 -31.42
CA LYS A 76 1.58 4.96 -31.30
C LYS A 76 1.10 5.54 -29.98
N TYR A 77 1.65 5.10 -28.85
CA TYR A 77 1.18 5.56 -27.55
C TYR A 77 1.49 7.03 -27.27
N SER A 78 2.41 7.64 -28.02
CA SER A 78 2.70 9.08 -27.95
C SER A 78 1.55 9.96 -28.47
N ASN A 79 0.63 9.44 -29.30
CA ASN A 79 -0.45 10.22 -29.92
C ASN A 79 -1.87 9.68 -29.64
N CYS A 80 -2.04 8.98 -28.52
CA CYS A 80 -3.35 8.54 -28.03
C CYS A 80 -3.52 8.88 -26.55
N ALA A 81 -4.69 8.59 -26.00
CA ALA A 81 -5.03 8.84 -24.62
C ALA A 81 -5.76 7.65 -23.98
N LEU A 82 -5.69 7.58 -22.66
CA LEU A 82 -6.34 6.58 -21.83
C LEU A 82 -7.21 7.24 -20.76
N PRO A 83 -8.34 6.63 -20.37
CA PRO A 83 -9.06 7.04 -19.18
C PRO A 83 -8.26 6.68 -17.92
N VAL A 84 -8.25 7.59 -16.94
CA VAL A 84 -7.65 7.40 -15.61
C VAL A 84 -8.67 7.79 -14.55
N LEU A 85 -8.87 6.92 -13.57
CA LEU A 85 -9.79 7.14 -12.46
C LEU A 85 -9.04 7.60 -11.21
N PHE A 86 -9.65 8.53 -10.46
CA PHE A 86 -9.11 9.14 -9.24
C PHE A 86 -10.16 9.05 -8.13
N HIS A 87 -9.83 8.49 -6.97
CA HIS A 87 -10.80 8.34 -5.90
C HIS A 87 -11.09 9.65 -5.16
N ARG A 88 -10.03 10.40 -4.82
CA ARG A 88 -10.06 11.67 -4.08
C ARG A 88 -8.86 12.55 -4.45
N PRO A 89 -8.79 13.02 -5.70
CA PRO A 89 -7.69 13.87 -6.11
C PRO A 89 -7.74 15.22 -5.41
N THR A 90 -6.56 15.77 -5.18
CA THR A 90 -6.40 17.21 -5.00
C THR A 90 -6.13 17.85 -6.37
N ALA A 91 -5.85 19.14 -6.40
CA ALA A 91 -5.38 19.80 -7.61
C ALA A 91 -3.86 20.00 -7.55
N ILE A 92 -3.26 20.13 -8.72
CA ILE A 92 -1.89 20.59 -8.89
C ILE A 92 -1.91 21.75 -9.88
N GLN A 93 -1.19 22.82 -9.56
CA GLN A 93 -1.00 23.95 -10.46
C GLN A 93 0.49 24.10 -10.76
N VAL A 94 0.82 24.18 -12.03
CA VAL A 94 2.15 24.62 -12.47
C VAL A 94 2.17 26.13 -12.40
N LEU A 95 3.15 26.70 -11.72
CA LEU A 95 3.36 28.14 -11.69
C LEU A 95 4.11 28.54 -12.96
N ASP A 96 3.61 29.58 -13.64
CA ASP A 96 4.25 30.11 -14.85
C ASP A 96 5.68 30.54 -14.51
N ASN A 97 6.66 29.94 -15.19
CA ASN A 97 8.06 30.30 -15.04
C ASN A 97 8.74 30.35 -16.41
N GLU A 98 9.71 31.25 -16.57
CA GLU A 98 10.50 31.42 -17.80
C GLU A 98 11.61 30.36 -17.94
N ASP A 99 11.58 29.30 -17.14
CA ASP A 99 12.59 28.25 -17.14
C ASP A 99 12.46 27.37 -18.39
N THR A 100 13.29 27.67 -19.39
CA THR A 100 13.36 26.93 -20.65
C THR A 100 14.14 25.62 -20.54
N SER A 101 14.72 25.29 -19.38
CA SER A 101 15.50 24.06 -19.19
C SER A 101 14.64 22.81 -19.02
N ARG A 102 13.32 22.98 -18.80
CA ARG A 102 12.37 21.89 -18.60
C ARG A 102 11.21 21.93 -19.58
N ASN A 103 10.69 20.76 -19.92
CA ASN A 103 9.45 20.61 -20.68
C ASN A 103 8.32 20.17 -19.75
N VAL A 104 7.35 21.05 -19.52
CA VAL A 104 6.19 20.78 -18.67
C VAL A 104 5.05 20.23 -19.51
N LYS A 105 4.54 19.06 -19.11
CA LYS A 105 3.42 18.37 -19.76
C LYS A 105 2.30 18.15 -18.75
N VAL A 106 1.18 18.83 -18.92
CA VAL A 106 -0.04 18.55 -18.16
C VAL A 106 -0.78 17.41 -18.86
N LEU A 107 -0.53 16.18 -18.41
CA LEU A 107 -1.00 14.98 -19.11
C LEU A 107 -2.48 14.70 -18.85
N ALA A 108 -2.98 15.02 -17.66
CA ALA A 108 -4.39 14.94 -17.31
C ALA A 108 -4.86 16.29 -16.75
N HIS A 109 -5.80 16.93 -17.44
CA HIS A 109 -6.36 18.22 -17.03
C HIS A 109 -7.56 18.03 -16.09
N ALA A 110 -7.71 18.95 -15.14
CA ALA A 110 -8.99 19.12 -14.46
C ALA A 110 -10.02 19.73 -15.45
N SER A 111 -11.27 19.28 -15.39
CA SER A 111 -12.36 19.86 -16.17
C SER A 111 -12.57 21.33 -15.82
N GLY A 112 -13.03 22.14 -16.76
CA GLY A 112 -13.49 23.51 -16.48
C GLY A 112 -14.70 23.60 -15.54
N SER A 113 -15.39 22.48 -15.26
CA SER A 113 -16.45 22.40 -14.24
C SER A 113 -15.93 22.01 -12.85
N ALA A 114 -14.68 21.58 -12.74
CA ALA A 114 -14.12 21.15 -11.48
C ALA A 114 -13.76 22.36 -10.61
N PHE A 115 -13.81 22.19 -9.29
CA PHE A 115 -13.42 23.21 -8.34
C PHE A 115 -12.80 22.57 -7.10
N ILE A 116 -12.08 23.38 -6.32
CA ILE A 116 -11.49 22.94 -5.06
C ILE A 116 -12.51 23.18 -3.95
N ALA A 117 -12.97 22.10 -3.32
CA ALA A 117 -13.92 22.17 -2.21
C ALA A 117 -13.18 22.34 -0.87
N ARG A 118 -12.99 23.58 -0.41
CA ARG A 118 -12.24 23.87 0.82
C ARG A 118 -13.06 23.63 2.08
N GLU A 119 -14.24 24.24 2.13
CA GLU A 119 -15.13 24.17 3.31
C GLU A 119 -16.45 23.48 2.99
N ASN A 120 -16.97 23.68 1.77
CA ASN A 120 -18.21 23.07 1.30
C ASN A 120 -18.09 22.59 -0.15
N MET A 121 -19.13 21.92 -0.64
CA MET A 121 -19.20 21.36 -2.00
C MET A 121 -20.04 22.24 -2.94
N ASP A 122 -20.17 23.55 -2.67
CA ASP A 122 -20.88 24.48 -3.53
C ASP A 122 -19.92 25.11 -4.54
N ALA A 123 -20.15 24.85 -5.83
CA ALA A 123 -19.35 25.43 -6.92
C ALA A 123 -19.52 26.96 -7.04
N ASN A 124 -20.59 27.53 -6.47
CA ASN A 124 -20.85 28.97 -6.50
C ASN A 124 -20.23 29.73 -5.33
N ASP A 125 -19.62 29.02 -4.38
CA ASP A 125 -18.90 29.66 -3.28
C ASP A 125 -17.66 30.37 -3.82
N PRO A 126 -17.51 31.70 -3.61
CA PRO A 126 -16.32 32.44 -4.03
C PRO A 126 -15.00 31.92 -3.44
N ASP A 127 -15.04 31.26 -2.29
CA ASP A 127 -13.87 30.68 -1.62
C ASP A 127 -13.43 29.34 -2.22
N ASN A 128 -14.26 28.75 -3.07
CA ASN A 128 -13.96 27.54 -3.84
C ASN A 128 -13.44 27.93 -5.23
N PRO A 129 -12.10 27.94 -5.46
CA PRO A 129 -11.56 28.30 -6.75
C PRO A 129 -11.94 27.25 -7.80
N ILE A 130 -12.48 27.73 -8.91
CA ILE A 130 -12.75 26.93 -10.10
C ILE A 130 -11.41 26.53 -10.71
N LEU A 131 -11.32 25.26 -11.07
CA LEU A 131 -10.21 24.68 -11.80
C LEU A 131 -10.55 24.68 -13.28
N GLY A 132 -9.54 24.80 -14.12
CA GLY A 132 -9.73 24.91 -15.55
C GLY A 132 -8.70 25.85 -16.16
N GLY A 133 -8.29 25.53 -17.38
CA GLY A 133 -7.15 26.17 -18.05
C GLY A 133 -5.91 25.28 -18.05
N ASN A 134 -4.97 25.62 -18.93
CA ASN A 134 -3.84 24.75 -19.28
C ASN A 134 -2.87 24.48 -18.11
N ASN A 135 -2.93 25.28 -17.04
CA ASN A 135 -1.94 25.25 -15.96
C ASN A 135 -2.37 24.42 -14.73
N THR A 136 -3.63 23.95 -14.67
CA THR A 136 -4.12 23.09 -13.58
C THR A 136 -4.32 21.65 -14.05
N GLY A 137 -3.63 20.72 -13.40
CA GLY A 137 -3.59 19.31 -13.77
C GLY A 137 -3.84 18.36 -12.61
N LEU A 138 -4.22 17.14 -12.96
CA LEU A 138 -4.28 15.97 -12.08
C LEU A 138 -3.03 15.11 -12.21
N ILE A 139 -2.41 15.08 -13.39
CA ILE A 139 -1.14 14.41 -13.67
C ILE A 139 -0.26 15.37 -14.46
N ILE A 140 0.90 15.70 -13.92
CA ILE A 140 1.86 16.61 -14.54
C ILE A 140 3.20 15.90 -14.62
N ARG A 141 3.78 15.90 -15.82
CA ARG A 141 5.13 15.40 -16.08
C ARG A 141 6.05 16.57 -16.39
N MET A 142 7.28 16.52 -15.90
CA MET A 142 8.33 17.47 -16.23
C MET A 142 9.56 16.71 -16.69
N ASP A 143 10.01 17.02 -17.90
CA ASP A 143 11.21 16.42 -18.50
C ASP A 143 12.35 17.44 -18.49
N TYR A 144 13.52 16.99 -18.05
CA TYR A 144 14.78 17.75 -17.98
C TYR A 144 15.79 17.11 -18.94
N PRO A 145 15.77 17.49 -20.23
CA PRO A 145 16.74 16.99 -21.21
C PRO A 145 18.12 17.60 -20.97
N GLY A 146 19.16 17.09 -21.64
CA GLY A 146 20.49 17.71 -21.60
C GLY A 146 21.35 17.37 -20.39
N ILE A 147 20.99 16.33 -19.62
CA ILE A 147 21.77 15.95 -18.44
C ILE A 147 22.94 15.08 -18.90
N GLU A 148 24.17 15.57 -18.75
CA GLU A 148 25.37 14.76 -18.98
C GLU A 148 25.54 13.73 -17.85
N ALA A 149 25.49 12.45 -18.20
CA ALA A 149 25.72 11.33 -17.30
C ALA A 149 26.81 10.40 -17.85
N ILE A 150 27.48 9.65 -16.98
CA ILE A 150 28.44 8.62 -17.37
C ILE A 150 27.70 7.28 -17.35
N ASP A 151 27.60 6.62 -18.50
CA ASP A 151 26.94 5.31 -18.62
C ASP A 151 27.60 4.44 -19.72
N GLN A 152 27.13 3.20 -19.88
CA GLN A 152 27.57 2.31 -20.94
C GLN A 152 27.03 2.78 -22.30
N VAL A 153 27.95 3.22 -23.16
CA VAL A 153 27.65 3.56 -24.56
C VAL A 153 27.70 2.32 -25.45
N LYS A 154 27.16 2.44 -26.68
CA LYS A 154 27.25 1.39 -27.71
C LYS A 154 28.70 0.89 -27.85
N GLY A 155 28.90 -0.42 -27.66
CA GLY A 155 30.21 -1.07 -27.76
C GLY A 155 30.84 -1.47 -26.42
N VAL A 156 30.08 -1.52 -25.33
CA VAL A 156 30.53 -1.98 -23.99
C VAL A 156 31.70 -1.15 -23.47
N ARG A 157 31.58 0.17 -23.59
CA ARG A 157 32.53 1.14 -23.02
C ARG A 157 31.74 2.12 -22.17
N GLU A 158 32.35 2.62 -21.10
CA GLU A 158 31.81 3.75 -20.36
C GLU A 158 32.09 5.04 -21.14
N GLY A 159 31.11 5.93 -21.21
CA GLY A 159 31.21 7.20 -21.91
C GLY A 159 30.19 8.20 -21.39
N ASN A 160 30.33 9.45 -21.82
CA ASN A 160 29.33 10.47 -21.55
C ASN A 160 28.12 10.25 -22.47
N VAL A 161 26.94 10.28 -21.88
CA VAL A 161 25.65 10.24 -22.57
C VAL A 161 24.80 11.41 -22.11
N GLU A 162 24.00 11.94 -23.02
CA GLU A 162 22.98 12.92 -22.68
C GLU A 162 21.69 12.16 -22.35
N VAL A 163 21.15 12.38 -21.16
CA VAL A 163 19.93 11.75 -20.66
C VAL A 163 18.91 12.80 -20.23
N THR A 164 17.66 12.36 -20.11
CA THR A 164 16.48 13.12 -19.74
C THR A 164 15.98 12.65 -18.37
N GLY A 165 16.09 13.51 -17.36
CA GLY A 165 15.45 13.26 -16.07
C GLY A 165 13.96 13.56 -16.15
N SER A 166 13.10 12.63 -15.76
CA SER A 166 11.64 12.84 -15.76
C SER A 166 11.08 12.80 -14.34
N ILE A 167 10.18 13.73 -14.01
CA ILE A 167 9.47 13.77 -12.72
C ILE A 167 7.98 13.85 -13.00
N VAL A 168 7.18 13.05 -12.28
CA VAL A 168 5.71 13.04 -12.42
C VAL A 168 5.07 13.37 -11.08
N PHE A 169 4.23 14.41 -11.08
CA PHE A 169 3.37 14.79 -9.97
C PHE A 169 1.96 14.26 -10.22
N ILE A 170 1.43 13.53 -9.23
CA ILE A 170 0.10 12.93 -9.29
C ILE A 170 -0.73 13.49 -8.15
N SER A 171 -1.93 13.96 -8.47
CA SER A 171 -2.79 14.65 -7.52
C SER A 171 -3.49 13.71 -6.53
N ASP A 172 -3.54 12.41 -6.82
CA ASP A 172 -4.12 11.37 -5.99
C ASP A 172 -3.22 10.14 -5.91
N HIS A 173 -2.95 9.64 -4.71
CA HIS A 173 -2.20 8.40 -4.51
C HIS A 173 -3.02 7.16 -4.84
N SER A 174 -4.36 7.26 -4.77
CA SER A 174 -5.23 6.10 -4.97
C SER A 174 -5.23 5.59 -6.41
N VAL A 175 -4.67 6.35 -7.36
CA VAL A 175 -4.56 5.92 -8.75
C VAL A 175 -3.69 4.66 -8.92
N LEU A 176 -2.80 4.39 -7.95
CA LEU A 176 -1.99 3.18 -7.87
C LEU A 176 -2.54 2.14 -6.87
N ALA A 177 -3.72 2.37 -6.29
CA ALA A 177 -4.33 1.43 -5.37
C ALA A 177 -4.93 0.25 -6.14
N ASN A 178 -4.87 -0.96 -5.55
CA ASN A 178 -5.36 -2.20 -6.17
C ASN A 178 -6.77 -2.05 -6.77
N HIS A 179 -7.70 -1.40 -6.07
CA HIS A 179 -9.08 -1.23 -6.52
C HIS A 179 -9.27 -0.26 -7.72
N LEU A 180 -8.20 0.37 -8.20
CA LEU A 180 -8.12 1.15 -9.45
C LEU A 180 -7.02 0.65 -10.38
N TRP A 181 -6.23 -0.34 -9.97
CA TRP A 181 -5.04 -0.76 -10.72
C TRP A 181 -5.42 -1.57 -11.96
N ASP A 182 -6.21 -2.62 -11.77
CA ASP A 182 -6.69 -3.50 -12.83
C ASP A 182 -8.23 -3.61 -12.83
N TYR A 183 -8.77 -4.07 -13.96
CA TYR A 183 -10.20 -4.25 -14.13
C TYR A 183 -10.80 -5.32 -13.20
N ALA A 184 -10.05 -6.39 -12.88
CA ALA A 184 -10.58 -7.50 -12.09
C ALA A 184 -10.88 -7.08 -10.64
N ASP A 185 -9.96 -6.35 -10.01
CA ASP A 185 -10.15 -5.76 -8.69
C ASP A 185 -11.20 -4.63 -8.71
N ALA A 186 -11.27 -3.89 -9.81
CA ALA A 186 -12.26 -2.84 -9.98
C ALA A 186 -13.70 -3.39 -10.12
N GLU A 187 -13.87 -4.53 -10.80
CA GLU A 187 -15.15 -5.24 -10.91
C GLU A 187 -15.63 -5.71 -9.53
N VAL A 188 -14.73 -6.29 -8.73
CA VAL A 188 -15.04 -6.71 -7.34
C VAL A 188 -15.48 -5.53 -6.47
N THR A 189 -14.92 -4.35 -6.72
CA THR A 189 -15.26 -3.11 -6.02
C THR A 189 -16.33 -2.29 -6.73
N GLY A 190 -16.99 -2.86 -7.74
CA GLY A 190 -18.21 -2.37 -8.38
C GLY A 190 -18.06 -1.17 -9.31
N LYS A 191 -16.86 -0.84 -9.80
CA LYS A 191 -16.67 0.31 -10.70
C LYS A 191 -17.38 0.04 -12.04
N GLN A 192 -18.07 1.06 -12.54
CA GLN A 192 -18.95 0.93 -13.70
C GLN A 192 -18.33 1.53 -14.96
N GLN A 193 -18.42 0.82 -16.09
CA GLN A 193 -18.01 1.29 -17.42
C GLN A 193 -18.99 2.33 -17.97
N CYS A 194 -18.57 3.11 -18.97
CA CYS A 194 -19.42 4.14 -19.61
C CYS A 194 -20.70 3.59 -20.22
N GLU A 195 -20.69 2.34 -20.69
CA GLU A 195 -21.88 1.67 -21.25
C GLU A 195 -22.92 1.34 -20.18
N SER A 196 -22.57 1.44 -18.90
CA SER A 196 -23.52 1.24 -17.81
C SER A 196 -24.60 2.32 -17.81
N GLY A 197 -25.85 1.92 -17.55
CA GLY A 197 -26.98 2.87 -17.42
C GLY A 197 -26.86 3.84 -16.24
N PHE A 198 -25.83 3.73 -15.40
CA PHE A 198 -25.65 4.53 -14.19
C PHE A 198 -25.18 5.97 -14.46
N TYR A 199 -24.51 6.21 -15.59
CA TYR A 199 -24.09 7.57 -15.98
C TYR A 199 -25.28 8.44 -16.42
N GLY A 200 -26.37 7.83 -16.89
CA GLY A 200 -27.57 8.55 -17.34
C GLY A 200 -27.25 9.51 -18.49
N GLU A 201 -27.54 10.80 -18.30
CA GLU A 201 -27.24 11.86 -19.28
C GLU A 201 -25.87 12.53 -19.07
N ARG A 202 -25.13 12.15 -18.01
CA ARG A 202 -23.82 12.76 -17.72
C ARG A 202 -22.74 12.23 -18.65
N PRO A 203 -21.73 13.07 -18.99
CA PRO A 203 -20.61 12.60 -19.79
C PRO A 203 -19.80 11.56 -19.03
N CYS A 204 -19.26 10.60 -19.78
CA CYS A 204 -18.28 9.62 -19.35
C CYS A 204 -17.02 9.73 -20.20
N TRP A 205 -15.93 9.04 -19.86
CA TRP A 205 -14.66 9.15 -20.60
C TRP A 205 -14.77 8.77 -22.09
N ASP A 206 -15.67 7.85 -22.46
CA ASP A 206 -15.98 7.51 -23.86
C ASP A 206 -16.41 8.74 -24.69
N SER A 207 -17.03 9.75 -24.06
CA SER A 207 -17.40 10.99 -24.76
C SER A 207 -16.19 11.77 -25.32
N LEU A 208 -15.01 11.61 -24.71
CA LEU A 208 -13.74 12.25 -25.07
C LEU A 208 -12.77 11.30 -25.78
N LEU A 209 -13.17 10.05 -26.02
CA LEU A 209 -12.32 9.05 -26.65
C LEU A 209 -12.93 8.60 -27.99
N SER A 210 -12.06 8.11 -28.86
CA SER A 210 -12.46 7.50 -30.12
C SER A 210 -11.55 6.31 -30.43
N SER A 211 -12.13 5.12 -30.58
CA SER A 211 -11.45 3.96 -31.13
C SER A 211 -11.64 3.91 -32.66
N THR A 212 -10.55 3.67 -33.40
CA THR A 212 -10.56 3.51 -34.86
C THR A 212 -10.46 2.06 -35.31
N ASP A 213 -10.10 1.17 -34.39
CA ASP A 213 -9.83 -0.26 -34.58
C ASP A 213 -10.94 -1.17 -34.03
N GLY A 214 -11.99 -0.59 -33.43
CA GLY A 214 -13.11 -1.31 -32.86
C GLY A 214 -12.83 -1.88 -31.46
N SER A 215 -11.72 -1.50 -30.83
CA SER A 215 -11.30 -1.98 -29.50
C SER A 215 -12.13 -1.45 -28.32
N GLY A 216 -13.23 -0.75 -28.55
CA GLY A 216 -13.95 -0.02 -27.50
C GLY A 216 -13.07 1.07 -26.86
N THR A 217 -13.59 1.74 -25.84
CA THR A 217 -12.85 2.72 -25.02
C THR A 217 -12.99 2.39 -23.54
N ASP A 218 -13.11 1.10 -23.24
CA ASP A 218 -13.30 0.62 -21.88
C ASP A 218 -12.07 0.95 -21.03
N TRP A 219 -12.34 1.20 -19.75
CA TRP A 219 -11.29 1.40 -18.77
C TRP A 219 -10.90 0.04 -18.17
N ASN A 220 -9.68 -0.42 -18.45
CA ASN A 220 -9.17 -1.73 -18.01
C ASN A 220 -8.36 -1.68 -16.70
N GLY A 221 -8.40 -0.54 -16.00
CA GLY A 221 -7.50 -0.25 -14.89
C GLY A 221 -6.55 0.90 -15.21
N ASN A 222 -6.02 1.53 -14.17
CA ASN A 222 -5.01 2.58 -14.31
C ASN A 222 -3.63 2.00 -14.69
N GLU A 223 -3.42 0.68 -14.56
CA GLU A 223 -2.18 -0.02 -14.92
C GLU A 223 -1.72 0.30 -16.35
N ASP A 224 -2.64 0.24 -17.31
CA ASP A 224 -2.33 0.49 -18.72
C ASP A 224 -1.71 1.88 -18.91
N TYR A 225 -2.22 2.89 -18.21
CA TYR A 225 -1.71 4.25 -18.27
C TYR A 225 -0.36 4.38 -17.56
N PHE A 226 -0.26 3.96 -16.30
CA PHE A 226 0.96 4.19 -15.50
C PHE A 226 2.14 3.35 -15.98
N THR A 227 1.90 2.11 -16.41
CA THR A 227 2.95 1.27 -17.00
C THR A 227 3.48 1.88 -18.30
N THR A 228 2.59 2.39 -19.14
CA THR A 228 2.98 3.04 -20.40
C THR A 228 3.69 4.36 -20.15
N LEU A 229 3.22 5.17 -19.19
CA LEU A 229 3.88 6.40 -18.75
C LEU A 229 5.30 6.15 -18.23
N ILE A 230 5.45 5.17 -17.35
CA ILE A 230 6.76 4.77 -16.82
C ILE A 230 7.69 4.33 -17.95
N ARG A 231 7.17 3.55 -18.91
CA ARG A 231 7.94 3.08 -20.05
C ARG A 231 8.35 4.20 -21.00
N ASP A 232 7.49 5.22 -21.20
CA ASP A 232 7.84 6.40 -22.01
C ASP A 232 8.88 7.31 -21.33
N MET A 233 8.98 7.24 -19.99
CA MET A 233 10.06 7.91 -19.24
C MET A 233 11.38 7.13 -19.25
N MET A 234 11.34 5.83 -19.50
CA MET A 234 12.53 5.02 -19.72
C MET A 234 12.98 5.28 -21.16
N GLU A 235 14.10 5.97 -21.34
CA GLU A 235 14.65 6.38 -22.64
C GLU A 235 15.11 5.19 -23.53
N HIS A 236 14.19 4.30 -23.88
CA HIS A 236 14.43 3.14 -24.72
C HIS A 236 14.87 3.52 -26.13
N GLU A 237 14.51 4.72 -26.58
CA GLU A 237 14.83 5.28 -27.90
C GLU A 237 16.14 6.06 -27.94
N ASN A 238 16.80 6.28 -26.80
CA ASN A 238 18.07 7.01 -26.78
C ASN A 238 19.18 6.17 -27.42
N GLU A 239 19.67 6.64 -28.56
CA GLU A 239 20.66 5.93 -29.37
C GLU A 239 22.07 5.94 -28.77
N ASP A 240 22.37 6.82 -27.83
CA ASP A 240 23.68 6.94 -27.21
C ASP A 240 23.88 5.90 -26.10
N ILE A 241 22.79 5.47 -25.48
CA ILE A 241 22.77 4.42 -24.45
C ILE A 241 22.93 3.04 -25.09
N SER A 242 23.70 2.16 -24.44
CA SER A 242 23.87 0.77 -24.87
C SER A 242 22.54 0.01 -24.92
N THR A 243 22.36 -0.78 -25.98
CA THR A 243 21.21 -1.69 -26.14
C THR A 243 21.09 -2.71 -25.00
N VAL A 244 22.18 -2.99 -24.28
CA VAL A 244 22.15 -3.87 -23.10
C VAL A 244 21.30 -3.25 -21.98
N ILE A 245 21.32 -1.93 -21.86
CA ILE A 245 20.55 -1.18 -20.87
C ILE A 245 19.11 -0.98 -21.39
N THR A 246 18.96 -0.38 -22.57
CA THR A 246 17.65 -0.02 -23.12
C THR A 246 16.77 -1.22 -23.47
N SER A 247 17.32 -2.43 -23.64
CA SER A 247 16.53 -3.64 -23.92
C SER A 247 15.75 -4.19 -22.73
N LYS A 248 16.03 -3.75 -21.49
CA LYS A 248 15.34 -4.27 -20.29
C LYS A 248 14.95 -3.16 -19.33
N ASN A 249 13.65 -3.10 -19.02
CA ASN A 249 13.10 -2.15 -18.05
C ASN A 249 13.73 -2.29 -16.66
N SER A 250 14.21 -3.49 -16.29
CA SER A 250 14.85 -3.75 -14.99
C SER A 250 16.17 -3.00 -14.78
N ASN A 251 16.75 -2.40 -15.83
CA ASN A 251 17.97 -1.63 -15.72
C ASN A 251 17.71 -0.16 -15.33
N PHE A 252 16.45 0.27 -15.35
CA PHE A 252 16.05 1.62 -14.96
C PHE A 252 15.57 1.63 -13.51
N TYR A 253 15.93 2.69 -12.79
CA TYR A 253 15.48 2.90 -11.41
C TYR A 253 14.29 3.86 -11.40
N ILE A 254 13.26 3.50 -10.64
CA ILE A 254 12.09 4.33 -10.39
C ILE A 254 12.07 4.64 -8.90
N VAL A 255 11.94 5.92 -8.57
CA VAL A 255 11.83 6.40 -7.19
C VAL A 255 10.40 6.90 -6.96
N PHE A 256 9.71 6.30 -6.01
CA PHE A 256 8.41 6.77 -5.53
C PHE A 256 8.63 7.69 -4.34
N ASP A 257 8.23 8.95 -4.47
CA ASP A 257 8.21 9.89 -3.36
C ASP A 257 6.84 9.87 -2.66
N GLU A 258 6.81 9.24 -1.49
CA GLU A 258 5.62 9.10 -0.66
C GLU A 258 5.43 10.27 0.33
N SER A 259 6.07 11.43 0.11
CA SER A 259 6.04 12.59 1.02
C SER A 259 4.63 13.13 1.37
N ARG A 260 3.58 12.76 0.63
CA ARG A 260 2.17 13.07 0.95
C ARG A 260 1.55 12.10 1.98
N HIS A 261 2.17 10.95 2.18
CA HIS A 261 1.79 9.96 3.20
C HIS A 261 2.47 10.32 4.51
N VAL A 262 1.78 11.11 5.33
CA VAL A 262 2.23 11.34 6.70
C VAL A 262 2.05 10.06 7.51
N THR A 263 3.15 9.32 7.67
CA THR A 263 3.28 8.35 8.75
C THR A 263 3.06 9.08 10.06
N SER A 264 2.28 8.50 10.99
CA SER A 264 1.91 9.15 12.25
C SER A 264 3.13 9.79 12.93
N ALA A 265 2.98 10.92 13.63
CA ALA A 265 4.10 11.65 14.24
C ALA A 265 5.02 10.78 15.14
N MET A 266 4.51 9.64 15.64
CA MET A 266 5.28 8.64 16.40
C MET A 266 6.22 7.79 15.53
N SER A 267 5.93 7.61 14.25
CA SER A 267 6.65 6.74 13.31
C SER A 267 7.47 7.49 12.25
N SER A 268 7.25 8.79 12.07
CA SER A 268 8.03 9.66 11.17
C SER A 268 9.55 9.56 11.34
N PRO A 269 10.13 9.54 12.57
CA PRO A 269 11.59 9.42 12.72
C PRO A 269 12.10 8.05 12.28
N PHE A 270 11.26 7.02 12.38
CA PHE A 270 11.61 5.65 12.01
C PHE A 270 11.55 5.45 10.49
N THR A 271 10.54 6.00 9.82
CA THR A 271 10.38 5.89 8.36
C THR A 271 11.44 6.70 7.63
N GLU A 272 11.75 7.91 8.10
CA GLU A 272 12.85 8.73 7.60
C GLU A 272 14.21 8.03 7.79
N ALA A 273 14.48 7.50 8.98
CA ALA A 273 15.71 6.75 9.24
C ALA A 273 15.83 5.50 8.37
N MET A 274 14.73 4.76 8.16
CA MET A 274 14.72 3.59 7.29
C MET A 274 14.90 3.97 5.81
N GLY A 275 14.28 5.05 5.35
CA GLY A 275 14.48 5.57 4.00
C GLY A 275 15.93 5.97 3.74
N ALA A 276 16.55 6.69 4.69
CA ALA A 276 17.96 7.03 4.64
C ALA A 276 18.84 5.77 4.65
N ILE A 277 18.57 4.79 5.51
CA ILE A 277 19.33 3.53 5.52
C ILE A 277 19.19 2.78 4.18
N VAL A 278 17.98 2.67 3.62
CA VAL A 278 17.74 2.01 2.33
C VAL A 278 18.52 2.72 1.22
N MET A 279 18.44 4.06 1.15
CA MET A 279 19.21 4.85 0.19
C MET A 279 20.72 4.63 0.35
N LEU A 280 21.23 4.68 1.59
CA LEU A 280 22.64 4.45 1.91
C LEU A 280 23.08 3.00 1.64
N THR A 281 22.17 2.02 1.65
CA THR A 281 22.49 0.61 1.33
C THR A 281 22.30 0.24 -0.15
N SER A 282 21.71 1.13 -0.94
CA SER A 282 21.54 0.94 -2.39
C SER A 282 22.88 1.05 -3.14
N ASP A 283 23.78 1.90 -2.66
CA ASP A 283 25.13 2.04 -3.18
C ASP A 283 26.04 0.90 -2.67
N THR A 284 26.68 0.20 -3.60
CA THR A 284 27.57 -0.92 -3.30
C THR A 284 28.73 -0.55 -2.38
N LEU A 285 29.36 0.62 -2.55
CA LEU A 285 30.49 1.08 -1.73
C LEU A 285 30.01 1.47 -0.34
N LEU A 286 28.92 2.23 -0.29
CA LEU A 286 28.39 2.77 0.96
C LEU A 286 27.81 1.67 1.87
N LYS A 287 27.20 0.64 1.26
CA LYS A 287 26.79 -0.60 1.93
C LYS A 287 27.96 -1.29 2.64
N TRP A 288 29.09 -1.44 1.95
CA TRP A 288 30.29 -2.05 2.56
C TRP A 288 30.87 -1.17 3.67
N LEU A 289 30.84 0.14 3.52
CA LEU A 289 31.31 1.09 4.53
C LEU A 289 30.51 0.95 5.84
N ILE A 290 29.17 0.87 5.75
CA ILE A 290 28.31 0.66 6.93
C ILE A 290 28.62 -0.69 7.60
N VAL A 291 28.69 -1.77 6.82
CA VAL A 291 28.98 -3.12 7.35
C VAL A 291 30.35 -3.14 8.04
N LEU A 292 31.37 -2.52 7.45
CA LEU A 292 32.71 -2.45 8.02
C LEU A 292 32.74 -1.61 9.30
N ASN A 293 32.03 -0.48 9.34
CA ASN A 293 31.96 0.38 10.53
C ASN A 293 31.24 -0.34 11.69
N LEU A 294 30.15 -1.06 11.40
CA LEU A 294 29.41 -1.83 12.38
C LEU A 294 30.23 -3.03 12.91
N MET A 295 30.98 -3.71 12.05
CA MET A 295 31.95 -4.75 12.43
C MET A 295 33.11 -4.19 13.26
N ALA A 296 33.60 -2.99 12.94
CA ALA A 296 34.63 -2.32 13.71
C ALA A 296 34.12 -1.93 15.11
N LEU A 297 32.93 -1.33 15.20
CA LEU A 297 32.28 -1.01 16.47
C LEU A 297 32.03 -2.26 17.32
N LEU A 298 31.55 -3.35 16.72
CA LEU A 298 31.36 -4.63 17.42
C LEU A 298 32.68 -5.19 17.94
N SER A 299 33.74 -5.08 17.13
CA SER A 299 35.09 -5.54 17.50
C SER A 299 35.68 -4.71 18.64
N ILE A 300 35.50 -3.38 18.61
CA ILE A 300 35.87 -2.48 19.70
C ILE A 300 35.04 -2.81 20.96
N ALA A 301 33.74 -3.03 20.83
CA ALA A 301 32.89 -3.41 21.96
C ALA A 301 33.34 -4.73 22.60
N ILE A 302 33.65 -5.76 21.80
CA ILE A 302 34.18 -7.04 22.28
C ILE A 302 35.56 -6.88 22.93
N MET A 303 36.36 -5.92 22.48
CA MET A 303 37.69 -5.64 23.02
C MET A 303 37.66 -4.82 24.31
N VAL A 304 36.77 -3.83 24.41
CA VAL A 304 36.65 -2.91 25.56
C VAL A 304 35.92 -3.56 26.73
N VAL A 305 35.00 -4.49 26.50
CA VAL A 305 34.26 -5.17 27.56
C VAL A 305 35.17 -6.20 28.28
N PRO A 306 35.58 -5.94 29.54
CA PRO A 306 36.55 -6.76 30.24
C PRO A 306 35.95 -8.07 30.79
N GLU A 307 34.64 -8.12 31.00
CA GLU A 307 33.93 -9.31 31.52
C GLU A 307 32.95 -9.86 30.46
N LYS A 308 33.37 -10.91 29.75
CA LYS A 308 32.58 -11.56 28.69
C LYS A 308 31.58 -12.60 29.21
N GLU A 309 31.49 -12.80 30.53
CA GLU A 309 30.79 -13.94 31.15
C GLU A 309 29.26 -13.85 31.08
N ASN A 310 28.69 -12.64 31.02
CA ASN A 310 27.23 -12.42 30.96
C ASN A 310 26.63 -12.54 29.54
N TRP A 311 27.45 -12.71 28.50
CA TRP A 311 27.02 -12.82 27.10
C TRP A 311 26.80 -14.28 26.67
N ARG A 312 27.22 -15.23 27.51
CA ARG A 312 26.71 -16.59 27.46
C ARG A 312 25.28 -16.52 27.99
N HIS A 313 24.31 -17.15 27.33
CA HIS A 313 23.03 -17.41 27.98
C HIS A 313 23.29 -18.23 29.25
N VAL A 314 23.43 -17.56 30.39
CA VAL A 314 23.56 -18.21 31.69
C VAL A 314 22.14 -18.56 32.13
N PHE A 315 21.69 -19.74 31.71
CA PHE A 315 20.68 -20.48 32.47
C PHE A 315 21.34 -20.90 33.79
N ASP A 316 21.36 -20.00 34.75
CA ASP A 316 21.85 -20.26 36.11
C ASP A 316 20.81 -21.11 36.86
N LEU A 317 21.01 -22.44 36.85
CA LEU A 317 20.16 -23.38 37.60
C LEU A 317 20.36 -23.29 39.13
N THR A 318 21.36 -22.55 39.61
CA THR A 318 21.60 -22.37 41.05
C THR A 318 20.91 -21.13 41.61
N ARG A 319 20.53 -20.18 40.74
CA ARG A 319 19.80 -18.97 41.10
C ARG A 319 18.41 -19.00 40.50
N PHE A 320 17.53 -19.80 41.11
CA PHE A 320 16.10 -19.81 40.77
C PHE A 320 15.51 -18.42 41.03
N ARG A 321 15.35 -17.60 39.98
CA ARG A 321 14.42 -16.45 40.03
C ARG A 321 13.02 -17.04 40.18
N GLU A 322 12.39 -16.76 41.31
CA GLU A 322 11.00 -17.14 41.52
C GLU A 322 10.13 -16.58 40.40
N ARG A 323 9.32 -17.45 39.79
CA ARG A 323 8.38 -17.05 38.75
C ARG A 323 7.52 -15.89 39.29
N PRO A 324 7.31 -14.79 38.54
CA PRO A 324 6.59 -13.61 39.02
C PRO A 324 5.24 -13.92 39.66
N ASN A 325 4.58 -14.98 39.21
CA ASN A 325 3.39 -15.54 39.84
C ASN A 325 3.69 -16.99 40.26
N LYS A 326 4.06 -17.20 41.53
CA LYS A 326 4.01 -18.54 42.12
C LYS A 326 2.55 -18.99 42.11
N VAL A 327 2.28 -20.16 41.56
CA VAL A 327 0.92 -20.70 41.61
C VAL A 327 0.64 -21.13 43.04
N ASP A 328 -0.41 -20.57 43.64
CA ASP A 328 -0.77 -20.81 45.03
C ASP A 328 -0.89 -22.33 45.31
N PRO A 329 -0.11 -22.88 46.27
CA PRO A 329 -0.22 -24.27 46.69
C PRO A 329 -1.64 -24.65 47.13
N ASN A 330 -2.37 -23.71 47.72
CA ASN A 330 -3.74 -23.96 48.19
C ASN A 330 -4.71 -24.21 47.03
N GLN A 331 -4.42 -23.68 45.83
CA GLN A 331 -5.22 -23.89 44.62
C GLN A 331 -4.80 -25.14 43.83
N TYR A 332 -3.84 -25.93 44.31
CA TYR A 332 -3.36 -27.11 43.57
C TYR A 332 -4.46 -28.14 43.37
N LEU A 333 -5.22 -28.48 44.42
CA LEU A 333 -6.32 -29.44 44.34
C LEU A 333 -7.41 -28.99 43.35
N GLN A 334 -7.77 -27.70 43.39
CA GLN A 334 -8.76 -27.11 42.50
C GLN A 334 -8.32 -27.23 41.03
N ARG A 335 -7.06 -26.92 40.72
CA ARG A 335 -6.52 -27.07 39.36
C ARG A 335 -6.53 -28.50 38.88
N VAL A 336 -6.24 -29.48 39.75
CA VAL A 336 -6.34 -30.90 39.40
C VAL A 336 -7.80 -31.26 39.04
N ARG A 337 -8.78 -30.80 39.81
CA ARG A 337 -10.21 -31.00 39.52
C ARG A 337 -10.63 -30.35 38.21
N GLU A 338 -10.24 -29.11 37.98
CA GLU A 338 -10.52 -28.38 36.75
C GLU A 338 -9.88 -29.07 35.54
N SER A 339 -8.64 -29.54 35.67
CA SER A 339 -7.96 -30.29 34.61
C SER A 339 -8.66 -31.61 34.30
N MET A 340 -9.17 -32.30 35.33
CA MET A 340 -9.92 -33.53 35.15
C MET A 340 -11.28 -33.26 34.48
N MET A 341 -12.02 -32.24 34.92
CA MET A 341 -13.28 -31.83 34.27
C MET A 341 -13.05 -31.44 32.81
N ALA A 342 -12.01 -30.66 32.52
CA ALA A 342 -11.63 -30.31 31.15
C ALA A 342 -11.30 -31.56 30.33
N LYS A 343 -10.65 -32.57 30.93
CA LYS A 343 -10.37 -33.84 30.26
C LYS A 343 -11.63 -34.65 30.00
N VAL A 344 -12.57 -34.72 30.94
CA VAL A 344 -13.88 -35.35 30.75
C VAL A 344 -14.65 -34.67 29.63
N ARG A 345 -14.62 -33.34 29.61
CA ARG A 345 -15.21 -32.53 28.54
C ARG A 345 -14.64 -32.88 27.17
N GLN A 346 -13.31 -32.89 27.06
CA GLN A 346 -12.62 -33.17 25.81
C GLN A 346 -12.80 -34.63 25.36
N PHE A 347 -12.80 -35.58 26.30
CA PHE A 347 -12.97 -37.01 25.95
C PHE A 347 -14.37 -37.34 25.45
N ASN A 348 -15.39 -36.59 25.88
CA ASN A 348 -16.78 -36.77 25.45
C ASN A 348 -17.22 -35.75 24.37
N ASP A 349 -16.26 -35.06 23.74
CA ASP A 349 -16.48 -34.02 22.70
C ASP A 349 -17.53 -32.94 23.08
N LEU A 350 -17.60 -32.59 24.37
CA LEU A 350 -18.55 -31.60 24.86
C LEU A 350 -17.98 -30.18 24.75
N THR A 351 -18.82 -29.22 24.36
CA THR A 351 -18.50 -27.80 24.54
C THR A 351 -18.57 -27.40 26.02
N ARG A 352 -18.02 -26.23 26.37
CA ARG A 352 -18.02 -25.73 27.76
C ARG A 352 -19.46 -25.53 28.28
N ASP A 353 -20.35 -25.04 27.42
CA ASP A 353 -21.74 -24.77 27.77
C ASP A 353 -22.58 -26.05 27.87
N GLU A 354 -22.32 -27.04 27.02
CA GLU A 354 -22.94 -28.37 27.13
C GLU A 354 -22.53 -29.09 28.40
N MET A 355 -21.25 -29.00 28.79
CA MET A 355 -20.76 -29.60 30.03
C MET A 355 -21.42 -28.95 31.26
N ALA A 356 -21.62 -27.63 31.25
CA ALA A 356 -22.28 -26.93 32.35
C ALA A 356 -23.77 -27.32 32.51
N ARG A 357 -24.41 -27.85 31.46
CA ARG A 357 -25.79 -28.34 31.50
C ARG A 357 -25.90 -29.79 31.97
N LYS A 358 -24.79 -30.54 32.08
CA LYS A 358 -24.81 -31.93 32.54
C LYS A 358 -24.99 -32.02 34.04
N THR A 359 -25.87 -32.93 34.45
CA THR A 359 -26.07 -33.21 35.87
C THR A 359 -24.86 -33.93 36.46
N PRO A 360 -24.57 -33.78 37.77
CA PRO A 360 -23.47 -34.50 38.41
C PRO A 360 -23.52 -36.01 38.19
N GLY A 361 -24.71 -36.61 38.15
CA GLY A 361 -24.90 -38.05 37.89
C GLY A 361 -24.50 -38.47 36.47
N GLU A 362 -24.78 -37.65 35.45
CA GLU A 362 -24.31 -37.89 34.08
C GLU A 362 -22.78 -37.78 33.99
N ILE A 363 -22.17 -36.83 34.70
CA ILE A 363 -20.71 -36.71 34.73
C ILE A 363 -20.07 -37.91 35.42
N GLN A 364 -20.69 -38.44 36.48
CA GLN A 364 -20.22 -39.67 37.14
C GLN A 364 -20.29 -40.89 36.21
N SER A 365 -21.37 -41.02 35.44
CA SER A 365 -21.50 -42.11 34.46
C SER A 365 -20.55 -41.99 33.27
N MET A 366 -20.09 -40.78 32.95
CA MET A 366 -19.02 -40.56 31.96
C MET A 366 -17.63 -40.95 32.48
N VAL A 367 -17.33 -40.72 33.77
CA VAL A 367 -16.02 -41.04 34.37
C VAL A 367 -15.85 -42.52 34.65
N LYS A 368 -16.87 -43.19 35.20
CA LYS A 368 -16.91 -44.64 35.55
C LYS A 368 -15.85 -45.16 36.54
N ASP A 369 -14.85 -44.36 36.91
CA ASP A 369 -13.85 -44.70 37.94
C ASP A 369 -14.23 -44.10 39.31
N PRO A 370 -14.49 -44.93 40.34
CA PRO A 370 -14.91 -44.47 41.66
C PRO A 370 -13.94 -43.50 42.34
N ARG A 371 -12.62 -43.67 42.15
CA ARG A 371 -11.60 -42.83 42.80
C ARG A 371 -11.52 -41.44 42.18
N LEU A 372 -11.75 -41.37 40.88
CA LEU A 372 -11.77 -40.12 40.13
C LEU A 372 -13.10 -39.36 40.35
N ILE A 373 -14.21 -40.08 40.50
CA ILE A 373 -15.49 -39.50 40.93
C ILE A 373 -15.37 -38.87 42.32
N GLU A 374 -14.72 -39.58 43.25
CA GLU A 374 -14.46 -39.06 44.60
C GLU A 374 -13.62 -37.77 44.55
N LEU A 375 -12.58 -37.72 43.70
CA LEU A 375 -11.75 -36.52 43.53
C LEU A 375 -12.55 -35.31 43.05
N LEU A 376 -13.50 -35.49 42.13
CA LEU A 376 -14.30 -34.40 41.56
C LEU A 376 -15.29 -33.81 42.56
N TYR A 377 -15.93 -34.65 43.39
CA TYR A 377 -17.08 -34.24 44.20
C TYR A 377 -16.82 -34.18 45.72
N SER A 378 -15.72 -34.72 46.23
CA SER A 378 -15.40 -34.64 47.66
C SER A 378 -14.99 -33.21 48.07
N GLN A 379 -15.81 -32.48 48.81
CA GLN A 379 -15.44 -31.13 49.26
C GLN A 379 -14.56 -31.12 50.52
N GLN A 380 -14.56 -32.20 51.31
CA GLN A 380 -13.97 -32.23 52.66
C GLN A 380 -12.72 -33.11 52.80
N ARG A 381 -12.35 -33.89 51.78
CA ARG A 381 -11.17 -34.76 51.85
C ARG A 381 -9.91 -33.98 51.47
N SER A 382 -8.97 -33.88 52.40
CA SER A 382 -7.61 -33.47 52.10
C SER A 382 -6.85 -34.67 51.52
N TYR A 383 -6.14 -34.45 50.41
CA TYR A 383 -5.30 -35.47 49.80
C TYR A 383 -3.84 -35.17 50.11
N SER A 384 -3.08 -36.20 50.45
CA SER A 384 -1.63 -36.08 50.56
C SER A 384 -0.98 -35.85 49.18
N ASN A 385 0.22 -35.29 49.15
CA ASN A 385 0.95 -35.07 47.90
C ASN A 385 1.24 -36.37 47.13
N GLU A 386 1.39 -37.50 47.83
CA GLU A 386 1.60 -38.82 47.22
C GLU A 386 0.31 -39.37 46.61
N GLU A 387 -0.82 -39.26 47.30
CA GLU A 387 -2.14 -39.64 46.76
C GLU A 387 -2.50 -38.81 45.53
N LEU A 388 -2.24 -37.49 45.55
CA LEU A 388 -2.48 -36.63 44.41
C LEU A 388 -1.64 -37.01 43.19
N ARG A 389 -0.39 -37.44 43.39
CA ARG A 389 0.46 -37.95 42.30
C ARG A 389 -0.11 -39.24 41.72
N GLN A 390 -0.60 -40.15 42.55
CA GLN A 390 -1.26 -41.38 42.09
C GLN A 390 -2.54 -41.07 41.32
N LEU A 391 -3.38 -40.16 41.82
CA LEU A 391 -4.60 -39.70 41.13
C LEU A 391 -4.27 -39.01 39.80
N LEU A 392 -3.20 -38.21 39.71
CA LEU A 392 -2.77 -37.62 38.45
C LEU A 392 -2.30 -38.66 37.43
N GLN A 393 -1.60 -39.71 37.87
CA GLN A 393 -1.26 -40.83 36.98
C GLN A 393 -2.52 -41.56 36.51
N GLN A 394 -3.53 -41.73 37.38
CA GLN A 394 -4.83 -42.27 37.00
C GLN A 394 -5.56 -41.37 36.01
N ILE A 395 -5.67 -40.05 36.26
CA ILE A 395 -6.25 -39.08 35.33
C ILE A 395 -5.52 -39.13 33.98
N ARG A 396 -4.18 -39.27 33.96
CA ARG A 396 -3.42 -39.36 32.72
C ARG A 396 -3.73 -40.62 31.92
N ARG A 397 -3.95 -41.76 32.60
CA ARG A 397 -4.33 -43.05 32.00
C ARG A 397 -5.81 -43.12 31.63
N TRP A 398 -6.67 -42.39 32.31
CA TRP A 398 -8.11 -42.33 32.06
C TRP A 398 -8.38 -41.76 30.66
N GLY A 399 -9.14 -42.49 29.83
CA GLY A 399 -9.43 -42.12 28.44
C GLY A 399 -8.32 -42.46 27.42
N LYS A 400 -7.31 -43.23 27.80
CA LYS A 400 -6.51 -44.05 26.88
C LYS A 400 -7.04 -45.48 26.93
#